data_AF-A0A7K3QLF3-F1
#
_entry.id   AF-A0A7K3QLF3-F1
#
_cell.length_a   1.000
_cell.length_b   1.000
_cell.length_c   1.000
_cell.angle_alpha   90.00
_cell.angle_beta   90.00
_cell.angle_gamma   90.00
#
_symmetry.space_group_name_H-M   'P 1'
#
loop_
_entity.id
_entity.type
_entity.pdbx_description
1 polymer ?
#
loop_
_entity_poly.entity_id
_entity_poly.type
_entity_poly.pdbx_seq_one_letter_code
_entity_poly.pdbx_strand_id
1 'polypeptide(L)'
;MEPRTAGRTAPDEGGAGAPDDTGLDATLAAVVAGARRRAVRDGDRQIDTAHLLHSLLDADPEARAAIGPQLVRLLGYLVQRSIGYGLGWQRVAEGGGTPGAVPRPVRGDGTFEGPERWSPLAAEAMREARHRAARRDGLPATGLDLLAALVADPRSRAVEVLEHAGIPAGALAARKAPRTTGG
;
A
#
# COMPACT_ATOMS: atom_id res chain seq x y z
N MET A 1 57.12 -32.46 29.59
CA MET A 1 56.46 -32.43 28.27
C MET A 1 55.71 -31.10 28.19
N GLU A 2 56.23 -30.19 27.36
CA GLU A 2 55.75 -28.83 27.10
C GLU A 2 54.26 -28.77 26.67
N PRO A 3 53.63 -27.59 26.79
CA PRO A 3 52.17 -27.37 26.89
C PRO A 3 51.53 -27.10 25.52
N ARG A 4 50.20 -27.22 25.41
CA ARG A 4 49.41 -26.45 24.42
C ARG A 4 48.01 -26.13 24.92
N THR A 5 47.88 -24.93 25.46
CA THR A 5 46.67 -24.11 25.36
C THR A 5 46.36 -23.87 23.88
N ALA A 6 45.28 -24.46 23.36
CA ALA A 6 44.57 -23.90 22.22
C ALA A 6 43.57 -22.90 22.80
N GLY A 7 43.58 -21.62 22.46
CA GLY A 7 43.73 -21.11 21.10
C GLY A 7 42.35 -20.72 20.60
N ARG A 8 41.85 -19.62 21.17
CA ARG A 8 40.84 -18.68 20.69
C ARG A 8 40.33 -18.90 19.25
N THR A 9 39.01 -18.83 19.07
CA THR A 9 38.38 -17.93 18.08
C THR A 9 36.88 -17.87 18.35
N ALA A 10 36.44 -16.71 18.84
CA ALA A 10 35.07 -16.27 18.64
C ALA A 10 34.88 -16.01 17.14
N PRO A 11 33.75 -16.38 16.53
CA PRO A 11 33.31 -15.74 15.31
C PRO A 11 32.84 -14.34 15.67
N ASP A 12 33.58 -13.41 15.07
CA ASP A 12 33.30 -12.02 14.80
C ASP A 12 31.81 -11.69 14.58
N GLU A 13 31.47 -10.51 15.05
CA GLU A 13 30.28 -9.78 14.67
C GLU A 13 30.27 -9.52 13.14
N GLY A 14 29.14 -9.10 12.59
CA GLY A 14 29.15 -8.47 11.28
C GLY A 14 28.63 -9.32 10.13
N GLY A 15 27.59 -10.11 10.37
CA GLY A 15 26.58 -10.29 9.34
C GLY A 15 25.75 -9.01 9.26
N ALA A 16 26.29 -7.94 8.66
CA ALA A 16 25.47 -6.84 8.18
C ALA A 16 24.44 -7.49 7.24
N GLY A 17 23.21 -7.63 7.74
CA GLY A 17 22.11 -8.16 6.96
C GLY A 17 22.07 -7.35 5.68
N ALA A 18 22.41 -8.00 4.57
CA ALA A 18 22.08 -7.48 3.26
C ALA A 18 20.60 -7.10 3.35
N PRO A 19 20.21 -5.88 2.97
CA PRO A 19 18.79 -5.54 2.91
C PRO A 19 18.13 -6.63 2.06
N ASP A 20 17.16 -7.32 2.64
CA ASP A 20 16.54 -8.45 1.99
C ASP A 20 15.82 -7.94 0.74
N ASP A 21 16.44 -8.16 -0.43
CA ASP A 21 15.92 -7.80 -1.78
C ASP A 21 14.55 -8.44 -2.07
N THR A 22 14.03 -9.29 -1.17
CA THR A 22 12.77 -10.03 -1.32
C THR A 22 11.53 -9.29 -0.79
N GLY A 23 11.69 -8.18 -0.05
CA GLY A 23 10.59 -7.62 0.73
C GLY A 23 9.48 -6.93 -0.06
N LEU A 24 9.79 -6.28 -1.18
CA LEU A 24 8.89 -5.25 -1.73
C LEU A 24 7.85 -5.78 -2.72
N ASP A 25 8.17 -6.84 -3.47
CA ASP A 25 7.16 -7.59 -4.22
C ASP A 25 6.31 -8.46 -3.26
N ALA A 26 6.93 -9.05 -2.24
CA ALA A 26 6.24 -9.85 -1.22
C ALA A 26 5.30 -9.00 -0.35
N THR A 27 5.72 -7.80 0.08
CA THR A 27 4.88 -6.85 0.81
C THR A 27 3.72 -6.42 -0.04
N LEU A 28 3.91 -6.04 -1.31
CA LEU A 28 2.77 -5.70 -2.18
C LEU A 28 1.83 -6.88 -2.38
N ALA A 29 2.34 -8.11 -2.57
CA ALA A 29 1.51 -9.30 -2.63
C ALA A 29 0.70 -9.51 -1.33
N ALA A 30 1.32 -9.32 -0.16
CA ALA A 30 0.65 -9.39 1.13
C ALA A 30 -0.42 -8.31 1.30
N VAL A 31 -0.14 -7.08 0.84
CA VAL A 31 -1.10 -5.96 0.82
C VAL A 31 -2.31 -6.34 -0.02
N VAL A 32 -2.10 -6.85 -1.23
CA VAL A 32 -3.23 -7.22 -2.09
C VAL A 32 -4.02 -8.40 -1.51
N ALA A 33 -3.35 -9.42 -1.00
CA ALA A 33 -4.01 -10.54 -0.34
C ALA A 33 -4.84 -10.08 0.87
N GLY A 34 -4.32 -9.14 1.67
CA GLY A 34 -5.04 -8.51 2.77
C GLY A 34 -6.25 -7.71 2.30
N ALA A 35 -6.07 -6.90 1.25
CA ALA A 35 -7.11 -6.03 0.71
C ALA A 35 -8.26 -6.87 0.15
N ARG A 36 -7.92 -7.97 -0.53
CA ARG A 36 -8.88 -8.97 -1.03
C ARG A 36 -9.68 -9.61 0.09
N ARG A 37 -9.02 -10.14 1.14
CA ARG A 37 -9.71 -10.74 2.30
C ARG A 37 -10.68 -9.76 2.94
N ARG A 38 -10.28 -8.48 3.02
CA ARG A 38 -11.10 -7.43 3.60
C ARG A 38 -12.29 -7.07 2.71
N ALA A 39 -12.10 -6.89 1.41
CA ALA A 39 -13.19 -6.65 0.47
C ALA A 39 -14.23 -7.78 0.49
N VAL A 40 -13.79 -9.05 0.54
CA VAL A 40 -14.68 -10.21 0.67
C VAL A 40 -15.43 -10.19 2.00
N ARG A 41 -14.73 -9.98 3.11
CA ARG A 41 -15.33 -9.91 4.46
C ARG A 41 -16.36 -8.79 4.56
N ASP A 42 -16.09 -7.66 3.92
CA ASP A 42 -16.92 -6.46 3.97
C ASP A 42 -18.06 -6.50 2.91
N GLY A 43 -18.11 -7.55 2.07
CA GLY A 43 -19.12 -7.73 1.03
C GLY A 43 -18.98 -6.78 -0.16
N ASP A 44 -17.80 -6.18 -0.32
CA ASP A 44 -17.53 -5.20 -1.37
C ASP A 44 -17.36 -5.87 -2.73
N ARG A 45 -17.94 -5.27 -3.77
CA ARG A 45 -17.88 -5.77 -5.16
C ARG A 45 -16.52 -5.56 -5.82
N GLN A 46 -15.63 -4.80 -5.16
CA GLN A 46 -14.31 -4.47 -5.68
C GLN A 46 -13.29 -4.20 -4.57
N ILE A 47 -12.02 -4.41 -4.89
CA ILE A 47 -10.89 -3.89 -4.11
C ILE A 47 -10.73 -2.41 -4.45
N ASP A 48 -10.82 -1.54 -3.45
CA ASP A 48 -10.72 -0.07 -3.58
C ASP A 48 -9.44 0.46 -2.88
N THR A 49 -9.11 1.75 -3.06
CA THR A 49 -7.89 2.32 -2.49
C THR A 49 -7.87 2.35 -0.96
N ALA A 50 -9.02 2.33 -0.28
CA ALA A 50 -9.08 2.24 1.18
C ALA A 50 -8.73 0.82 1.68
N HIS A 51 -9.12 -0.22 0.94
CA HIS A 51 -8.66 -1.59 1.25
C HIS A 51 -7.14 -1.71 1.12
N LEU A 52 -6.57 -1.15 0.05
CA LEU A 52 -5.13 -1.12 -0.16
C LEU A 52 -4.42 -0.35 0.96
N LEU A 53 -4.93 0.84 1.32
CA LEU A 53 -4.39 1.63 2.42
C LEU A 53 -4.40 0.86 3.74
N HIS A 54 -5.51 0.22 4.09
CA HIS A 54 -5.60 -0.58 5.31
C HIS A 54 -4.58 -1.71 5.31
N SER A 55 -4.52 -2.49 4.24
CA SER A 55 -3.60 -3.62 4.17
C SER A 55 -2.13 -3.21 4.08
N LEU A 56 -1.84 -2.04 3.50
CA LEU A 56 -0.50 -1.45 3.53
C LEU A 56 -0.06 -1.10 4.95
N LEU A 57 -0.93 -0.46 5.74
CA LEU A 57 -0.60 -0.11 7.13
C LEU A 57 -0.43 -1.34 8.03
N ASP A 58 -1.11 -2.44 7.72
CA ASP A 58 -0.93 -3.72 8.41
C ASP A 58 0.42 -4.36 8.08
N ALA A 59 0.78 -4.40 6.79
CA ALA A 59 1.97 -5.09 6.30
C ALA A 59 3.28 -4.30 6.44
N ASP A 60 3.25 -2.96 6.34
CA ASP A 60 4.44 -2.14 6.19
C ASP A 60 4.67 -1.14 7.36
N PRO A 61 5.72 -1.33 8.18
CA PRO A 61 6.07 -0.41 9.25
C PRO A 61 6.51 0.97 8.76
N GLU A 62 7.11 1.10 7.58
CA GLU A 62 7.53 2.40 7.04
C GLU A 62 6.32 3.22 6.61
N ALA A 63 5.32 2.58 6.01
CA ALA A 63 4.04 3.22 5.72
C ALA A 63 3.36 3.75 6.99
N ARG A 64 3.36 2.95 8.08
CA ARG A 64 2.88 3.40 9.40
C ARG A 64 3.66 4.60 9.93
N ALA A 65 4.98 4.56 9.86
CA ALA A 65 5.83 5.67 10.29
C ALA A 65 5.56 6.95 9.50
N ALA A 66 5.27 6.84 8.18
CA ALA A 66 4.95 7.98 7.33
C ALA A 66 3.61 8.66 7.67
N ILE A 67 2.67 7.92 8.28
CA ILE A 67 1.42 8.49 8.82
C ILE A 67 1.69 9.24 10.13
N GLY A 68 2.53 8.68 11.00
CA GLY A 68 2.89 9.32 12.27
C GLY A 68 1.76 9.30 13.30
N PRO A 69 1.58 10.37 14.11
CA PRO A 69 0.78 10.33 15.33
C PRO A 69 -0.72 10.10 15.11
N GLN A 70 -1.24 10.36 13.90
CA GLN A 70 -2.64 10.14 13.56
C GLN A 70 -2.96 8.67 13.24
N LEU A 71 -1.98 7.76 13.24
CA LEU A 71 -2.16 6.36 12.85
C LEU A 71 -3.29 5.66 13.59
N VAL A 72 -3.40 5.81 14.91
CA VAL A 72 -4.46 5.16 15.71
C VAL A 72 -5.85 5.64 15.29
N ARG A 73 -6.00 6.94 15.05
CA ARG A 73 -7.25 7.53 14.56
C ARG A 73 -7.58 7.02 13.15
N LEU A 74 -6.59 6.98 12.26
CA LEU A 74 -6.74 6.43 10.92
C LEU A 74 -7.21 4.97 10.93
N LEU A 75 -6.58 4.13 11.75
CA LEU A 75 -6.98 2.73 11.93
C LEU A 75 -8.41 2.63 12.50
N GLY A 76 -8.78 3.49 13.45
CA GLY A 76 -10.16 3.60 13.94
C GLY A 76 -11.17 3.89 12.84
N TYR A 77 -10.88 4.87 11.97
CA TYR A 77 -11.72 5.18 10.79
C TYR A 77 -11.80 4.01 9.80
N LEU A 78 -10.67 3.37 9.50
CA LEU A 78 -10.60 2.23 8.58
C LEU A 78 -11.33 0.98 9.09
N VAL A 79 -11.38 0.76 10.41
CA VAL A 79 -12.16 -0.32 11.02
C VAL A 79 -13.65 0.04 11.06
N GLN A 80 -14.01 1.27 11.42
CA GLN A 80 -15.41 1.73 11.43
C GLN A 80 -16.03 1.76 10.03
N ARG A 81 -15.24 2.04 8.98
CA ARG A 81 -15.62 1.82 7.57
C ARG A 81 -16.24 0.45 7.36
N SER A 82 -15.56 -0.58 7.86
CA SER A 82 -15.96 -1.96 7.65
C SER A 82 -17.18 -2.40 8.49
N ILE A 83 -17.68 -1.53 9.38
CA ILE A 83 -18.73 -1.88 10.36
C ILE A 83 -19.93 -0.91 10.37
N GLY A 84 -19.90 0.29 9.77
CA GLY A 84 -21.05 1.19 9.99
C GLY A 84 -21.32 2.43 9.15
N TYR A 85 -20.45 2.89 8.23
CA TYR A 85 -20.74 4.10 7.45
C TYR A 85 -21.24 3.80 6.02
N GLY A 86 -22.42 3.16 5.97
CA GLY A 86 -23.48 3.47 5.02
C GLY A 86 -23.48 2.73 3.67
N LEU A 87 -24.64 2.17 3.35
CA LEU A 87 -25.10 1.68 2.03
C LEU A 87 -24.78 2.60 0.83
N GLY A 88 -24.37 3.87 1.06
CA GLY A 88 -23.91 4.81 0.04
C GLY A 88 -22.49 4.54 -0.46
N TRP A 89 -21.58 4.08 0.40
CA TRP A 89 -20.22 3.70 0.03
C TRP A 89 -20.17 2.37 -0.75
N GLN A 90 -21.05 1.42 -0.44
CA GLN A 90 -21.26 0.19 -1.21
C GLN A 90 -21.96 0.43 -2.57
N ARG A 91 -22.70 1.55 -2.70
CA ARG A 91 -23.47 1.88 -3.92
C ARG A 91 -22.64 2.56 -5.01
N VAL A 92 -21.63 3.36 -4.63
CA VAL A 92 -20.81 4.10 -5.59
C VAL A 92 -19.45 3.44 -5.71
N ALA A 93 -19.19 2.87 -6.88
CA ALA A 93 -17.87 2.36 -7.20
C ALA A 93 -16.87 3.53 -7.19
N GLU A 94 -15.78 3.40 -6.44
CA GLU A 94 -14.66 4.33 -6.52
C GLU A 94 -14.18 4.43 -7.98
N GLY A 95 -14.06 5.65 -8.52
CA GLY A 95 -13.66 5.86 -9.92
C GLY A 95 -14.69 5.45 -10.98
N GLY A 96 -15.88 4.97 -10.57
CA GLY A 96 -16.99 4.67 -11.46
C GLY A 96 -17.85 5.90 -11.68
N GLY A 97 -17.50 6.72 -12.67
CA GLY A 97 -18.41 7.75 -13.16
C GLY A 97 -19.72 7.13 -13.66
N THR A 98 -20.85 7.66 -13.18
CA THR A 98 -22.25 7.28 -13.45
C THR A 98 -22.76 5.94 -12.89
N PRO A 99 -23.86 5.94 -12.11
CA PRO A 99 -24.55 4.70 -11.70
C PRO A 99 -24.94 3.87 -12.92
N GLY A 100 -24.46 2.63 -13.02
CA GLY A 100 -24.78 1.71 -14.12
C GLY A 100 -23.67 1.47 -15.15
N ALA A 101 -22.55 2.20 -15.09
CA ALA A 101 -21.38 1.89 -15.91
C ALA A 101 -20.58 0.75 -15.28
N VAL A 102 -20.66 -0.44 -15.87
CA VAL A 102 -19.79 -1.58 -15.52
C VAL A 102 -18.41 -1.32 -16.10
N PRO A 103 -17.32 -1.22 -15.31
CA PRO A 103 -16.00 -0.99 -15.85
C PRO A 103 -15.56 -2.15 -16.75
N ARG A 104 -15.08 -1.84 -17.96
CA ARG A 104 -14.52 -2.80 -18.90
C ARG A 104 -13.16 -3.30 -18.35
N PRO A 105 -12.87 -4.61 -18.37
CA PRO A 105 -11.61 -5.14 -17.83
C PRO A 105 -10.41 -4.57 -18.59
N VAL A 106 -9.40 -4.12 -17.84
CA VAL A 106 -8.07 -3.83 -18.36
C VAL A 106 -7.41 -5.17 -18.68
N ARG A 107 -7.01 -5.39 -19.93
CA ARG A 107 -6.12 -6.51 -20.30
C ARG A 107 -4.68 -6.01 -20.32
N GLY A 108 -3.78 -6.73 -19.65
CA GLY A 108 -2.32 -6.56 -19.69
C GLY A 108 -1.65 -6.95 -18.35
N ASP A 109 -1.03 -8.14 -18.32
CA ASP A 109 0.02 -8.72 -17.45
C ASP A 109 0.25 -8.32 -15.96
N GLY A 110 -0.61 -7.53 -15.33
CA GLY A 110 -0.75 -7.42 -13.87
C GLY A 110 -1.89 -8.29 -13.35
N THR A 111 -1.83 -9.61 -13.54
CA THR A 111 -2.97 -10.52 -13.37
C THR A 111 -3.47 -10.65 -11.92
N PHE A 112 -4.76 -10.36 -11.71
CA PHE A 112 -5.60 -10.99 -10.69
C PHE A 112 -6.75 -11.70 -11.42
N GLU A 113 -6.68 -13.03 -11.52
CA GLU A 113 -7.82 -13.84 -11.97
C GLU A 113 -8.69 -14.25 -10.76
N GLY A 114 -9.98 -13.94 -10.83
CA GLY A 114 -10.97 -14.18 -9.78
C GLY A 114 -12.17 -13.22 -9.91
N PRO A 115 -13.28 -13.44 -9.17
CA PRO A 115 -14.50 -12.63 -9.26
C PRO A 115 -14.36 -11.17 -8.75
N GLU A 116 -13.18 -10.76 -8.28
CA GLU A 116 -12.96 -9.42 -7.75
C GLU A 116 -12.58 -8.42 -8.83
N ARG A 117 -13.37 -7.35 -8.96
CA ARG A 117 -13.00 -6.20 -9.79
C ARG A 117 -12.13 -5.27 -8.95
N TRP A 118 -11.15 -4.62 -9.55
CA TRP A 118 -10.47 -3.50 -8.92
C TRP A 118 -11.27 -2.24 -9.20
N SER A 119 -11.27 -1.28 -8.27
CA SER A 119 -11.65 0.07 -8.62
C SER A 119 -10.63 0.64 -9.63
N PRO A 120 -11.05 1.49 -10.59
CA PRO A 120 -10.12 2.16 -11.50
C PRO A 120 -8.99 2.90 -10.78
N LEU A 121 -9.28 3.56 -9.65
CA LEU A 121 -8.27 4.30 -8.88
C LEU A 121 -7.31 3.36 -8.13
N ALA A 122 -7.78 2.21 -7.63
CA ALA A 122 -6.92 1.20 -7.03
C ALA A 122 -5.96 0.58 -8.06
N ALA A 123 -6.47 0.27 -9.25
CA ALA A 123 -5.65 -0.24 -10.35
C ALA A 123 -4.61 0.80 -10.82
N GLU A 124 -4.99 2.08 -10.91
CA GLU A 124 -4.06 3.17 -11.24
C GLU A 124 -2.99 3.35 -10.15
N ALA A 125 -3.37 3.31 -8.88
CA ALA A 125 -2.42 3.43 -7.78
C ALA A 125 -1.35 2.31 -7.82
N MET A 126 -1.76 1.06 -8.10
CA MET A 126 -0.82 -0.06 -8.25
C MET A 126 0.13 0.12 -9.46
N ARG A 127 -0.38 0.62 -10.60
CA ARG A 127 0.46 0.93 -11.78
C ARG A 127 1.46 2.04 -11.47
N GLU A 128 1.00 3.11 -10.85
CA GLU A 128 1.85 4.25 -10.51
C GLU A 128 2.90 3.88 -9.45
N ALA A 129 2.58 3.03 -8.48
CA ALA A 129 3.57 2.51 -7.54
C ALA A 129 4.72 1.78 -8.25
N ARG A 130 4.39 0.94 -9.25
CA ARG A 130 5.37 0.26 -10.10
C ARG A 130 6.16 1.25 -10.96
N HIS A 131 5.50 2.25 -11.53
CA HIS A 131 6.17 3.29 -12.32
C HIS A 131 7.18 4.09 -11.48
N ARG A 132 6.83 4.46 -10.25
CA ARG A 132 7.74 5.14 -9.31
C ARG A 132 8.96 4.30 -8.98
N ALA A 133 8.80 3.00 -8.83
CA ALA A 133 9.89 2.06 -8.59
C ALA A 133 10.83 1.94 -9.79
N ALA A 134 10.27 1.82 -10.99
CA ALA A 134 11.04 1.73 -12.24
C ALA A 134 11.95 2.95 -12.46
N ARG A 135 11.55 4.14 -11.97
CA ARG A 135 12.35 5.38 -12.04
C ARG A 135 13.56 5.39 -11.10
N ARG A 136 13.68 4.42 -10.18
CA ARG A 136 14.83 4.24 -9.27
C ARG A 136 15.68 3.03 -9.71
N ASP A 137 15.94 2.90 -11.00
CA ASP A 137 16.84 1.89 -11.58
C ASP A 137 16.37 0.44 -11.43
N GLY A 138 15.07 0.18 -11.63
CA GLY A 138 14.52 -1.19 -11.73
C GLY A 138 14.29 -1.90 -10.39
N LEU A 139 14.34 -1.17 -9.27
CA LEU A 139 14.00 -1.70 -7.96
C LEU A 139 12.51 -2.09 -7.85
N PRO A 140 12.15 -3.08 -7.03
CA PRO A 140 10.76 -3.42 -6.75
C PRO A 140 10.03 -2.25 -6.08
N ALA A 141 8.71 -2.19 -6.30
CA ALA A 141 7.87 -1.13 -5.75
C ALA A 141 7.72 -1.28 -4.24
N THR A 142 8.05 -0.21 -3.51
CA THR A 142 7.98 -0.15 -2.06
C THR A 142 6.55 0.09 -1.57
N GLY A 143 6.27 -0.20 -0.30
CA GLY A 143 5.01 0.22 0.30
C GLY A 143 4.89 1.76 0.36
N LEU A 144 5.99 2.50 0.44
CA LEU A 144 5.99 3.96 0.32
C LEU A 144 5.63 4.45 -1.10
N ASP A 145 5.97 3.70 -2.15
CA ASP A 145 5.51 4.01 -3.52
C ASP A 145 4.01 3.84 -3.66
N LEU A 146 3.48 2.77 -3.07
CA LEU A 146 2.04 2.55 -3.00
C LEU A 146 1.36 3.63 -2.17
N LEU A 147 1.89 3.98 -0.99
CA LEU A 147 1.36 5.07 -0.19
C LEU A 147 1.31 6.37 -0.99
N ALA A 148 2.40 6.72 -1.69
CA ALA A 148 2.46 7.89 -2.56
C ALA A 148 1.40 7.85 -3.67
N ALA A 149 1.11 6.66 -4.22
CA ALA A 149 0.12 6.49 -5.29
C ALA A 149 -1.31 6.59 -4.79
N LEU A 150 -1.60 6.02 -3.61
CA LEU A 150 -2.92 6.08 -3.00
C LEU A 150 -3.35 7.53 -2.68
N VAL A 151 -2.39 8.40 -2.34
CA VAL A 151 -2.66 9.81 -1.97
C VAL A 151 -2.57 10.79 -3.15
N ALA A 152 -2.27 10.32 -4.35
CA ALA A 152 -2.03 11.19 -5.51
C ALA A 152 -3.32 11.72 -6.15
N ASP A 153 -4.40 10.92 -6.16
CA ASP A 153 -5.70 11.33 -6.71
C ASP A 153 -6.66 11.71 -5.58
N PRO A 154 -7.09 12.98 -5.47
CA PRO A 154 -8.03 13.43 -4.43
C PRO A 154 -9.39 12.73 -4.45
N ARG A 155 -9.74 12.07 -5.57
CA ARG A 155 -10.99 11.29 -5.72
C ARG A 155 -10.88 9.91 -5.10
N SER A 156 -9.69 9.52 -4.62
CA SER A 156 -9.49 8.20 -4.03
C SER A 156 -10.15 8.10 -2.65
N ARG A 157 -10.63 6.90 -2.35
CA ARG A 157 -11.14 6.53 -1.05
C ARG A 157 -10.08 6.62 0.03
N ALA A 158 -8.83 6.31 -0.31
CA ALA A 158 -7.70 6.48 0.59
C ALA A 158 -7.57 7.95 1.02
N VAL A 159 -7.67 8.90 0.09
CA VAL A 159 -7.66 10.33 0.40
C VAL A 159 -8.86 10.71 1.25
N GLU A 160 -10.07 10.28 0.88
CA GLU A 160 -11.29 10.52 1.69
C GLU A 160 -11.07 10.07 3.14
N VAL A 161 -10.58 8.85 3.36
CA VAL A 161 -10.31 8.29 4.69
C VAL A 161 -9.24 9.08 5.45
N LEU A 162 -8.13 9.44 4.80
CA LEU A 162 -7.06 10.21 5.41
C LEU A 162 -7.54 11.58 5.88
N GLU A 163 -8.32 12.28 5.07
CA GLU A 163 -8.87 13.59 5.40
C GLU A 163 -9.85 13.52 6.59
N HIS A 164 -10.72 12.51 6.64
CA HIS A 164 -11.58 12.27 7.81
C HIS A 164 -10.77 11.93 9.07
N ALA A 165 -9.67 11.20 8.89
CA ALA A 165 -8.67 10.95 9.94
C ALA A 165 -7.79 12.16 10.25
N GLY A 166 -8.02 13.32 9.62
CA GLY A 166 -7.33 14.59 9.89
C GLY A 166 -5.88 14.59 9.43
N ILE A 167 -5.58 13.79 8.42
CA ILE A 167 -4.28 13.70 7.77
C ILE A 167 -4.42 14.40 6.42
N PRO A 168 -3.83 15.60 6.24
CA PRO A 168 -3.92 16.31 4.96
C PRO A 168 -3.20 15.51 3.87
N ALA A 169 -3.97 14.91 2.97
CA ALA A 169 -3.47 13.99 1.96
C ALA A 169 -2.58 14.72 0.95
N GLY A 170 -2.89 15.98 0.61
CA GLY A 170 -2.04 16.81 -0.24
C GLY A 170 -0.65 17.06 0.36
N ALA A 171 -0.56 17.24 1.68
CA ALA A 171 0.74 17.40 2.35
C ALA A 171 1.51 16.07 2.40
N LEU A 172 0.80 14.95 2.63
CA LEU A 172 1.41 13.62 2.58
C LEU A 172 1.93 13.28 1.16
N ALA A 173 1.15 13.61 0.12
CA ALA A 173 1.53 13.46 -1.28
C ALA A 173 2.77 14.30 -1.61
N ALA A 174 2.79 15.57 -1.22
CA ALA A 174 3.94 16.45 -1.45
C ALA A 174 5.23 15.91 -0.79
N ARG A 175 5.14 15.37 0.44
CA ARG A 175 6.28 14.74 1.13
C ARG A 175 6.74 13.42 0.50
N LYS A 176 5.94 12.85 -0.40
CA LYS A 176 6.20 11.57 -1.07
C LYS A 176 6.46 11.75 -2.57
N ALA A 177 6.29 12.97 -3.09
CA ALA A 177 6.62 13.31 -4.45
C ALA A 177 8.12 13.11 -4.69
N PRO A 178 8.52 12.60 -5.87
CA PRO A 178 9.93 12.48 -6.22
C PRO A 178 10.55 13.88 -6.20
N ARG A 179 11.73 14.01 -5.59
CA ARG A 179 12.51 15.24 -5.65
C ARG A 179 12.87 15.48 -7.11
N THR A 180 12.34 16.54 -7.71
CA THR A 180 12.81 17.00 -9.02
C THR A 180 14.20 17.59 -8.82
N THR A 181 15.24 16.84 -9.16
CA THR A 181 16.57 17.43 -9.33
C THR A 181 16.47 18.34 -10.55
N GLY A 182 16.39 19.65 -10.31
CA GLY A 182 16.51 20.65 -11.37
C GLY A 182 17.88 20.54 -12.02
N GLY A 183 17.91 20.67 -13.36
CA GLY A 183 19.13 20.67 -14.17
C GLY A 183 19.98 21.91 -14.01
#